data_AF-A0A0A6P0V4-F1
#
_entry.id   AF-A0A0A6P0V4-F1
#
_cell.length_a   1.000
_cell.length_b   1.000
_cell.length_c   1.000
_cell.angle_alpha   90.00
_cell.angle_beta   90.00
_cell.angle_gamma   90.00
#
_symmetry.space_group_name_H-M   'P 1'
#
loop_
_entity.id
_entity.type
_entity.pdbx_description
1 polymer ?
#
loop_
_entity_poly.entity_id
_entity_poly.type
_entity_poly.pdbx_seq_one_letter_code
_entity_poly.pdbx_strand_id
1 'polypeptide(L)'
;MLIYHSSLLFPFFSILALFLSFGITPLLAETDKIISSEKNKHLEQQCHSNISVALVIANSQYQKKILKQSLNDAKAIRKVLKENGFKVIFKTNLNLKSMNQATREFSKCLKISQGMGLFYFTGYGMQLNGKNYILPIDIDIMDKMDVKYDTFPMQKLFDRLKEAKNELNIVILDASHKSPYRFFEHRGLANESPLSSNFLIAHSTDNDKNTETYVEGEKYSLYLRELIKVLEKSIRNNTRIVDMFMQLTNNVERASNGRQIPWYSSSLKKPFCFGKCRQSHVQCIKKYPDSIYKGQCKNGIPEGVGTMIFDNGEMYKGQYKNGIRNGFGTHYFPDGFKMQGIWENGTFIKFSTHF
;
A
#
# COMPACT_ATOMS: atom_id res chain seq x y z
N MET A 1 93.07 -15.52 2.37
CA MET A 1 92.76 -16.48 3.45
C MET A 1 91.23 -16.51 3.55
N LEU A 2 90.47 -17.25 2.72
CA LEU A 2 90.20 -18.71 2.77
C LEU A 2 90.01 -19.16 4.23
N ILE A 3 88.88 -19.72 4.68
CA ILE A 3 88.20 -20.94 4.20
C ILE A 3 86.68 -20.95 4.51
N TYR A 4 85.96 -21.66 3.64
CA TYR A 4 84.54 -22.07 3.59
C TYR A 4 84.01 -22.99 4.72
N HIS A 5 82.71 -22.89 5.01
CA HIS A 5 81.75 -24.01 5.17
C HIS A 5 80.33 -23.45 4.95
N SER A 6 79.59 -23.74 3.87
CA SER A 6 78.99 -24.99 3.36
C SER A 6 77.49 -25.09 3.69
N SER A 7 76.68 -24.79 2.66
CA SER A 7 75.50 -25.55 2.20
C SER A 7 74.26 -25.69 3.10
N LEU A 8 73.15 -25.04 2.70
CA LEU A 8 71.98 -25.70 2.11
C LEU A 8 70.87 -24.69 1.76
N LEU A 9 70.70 -24.46 0.46
CA LEU A 9 69.53 -23.87 -0.16
C LEU A 9 68.41 -24.92 -0.23
N PHE A 10 67.20 -24.58 0.24
CA PHE A 10 65.95 -25.23 -0.17
C PHE A 10 64.88 -24.16 -0.42
N PRO A 11 64.10 -24.24 -1.51
CA PRO A 11 63.21 -23.17 -1.95
C PRO A 11 61.85 -23.26 -1.27
N PHE A 12 61.37 -22.14 -0.70
CA PHE A 12 59.95 -21.98 -0.35
C PHE A 12 59.18 -21.52 -1.60
N PHE A 13 58.92 -22.45 -2.51
CA PHE A 13 57.83 -22.36 -3.47
C PHE A 13 56.96 -23.60 -3.31
N SER A 14 55.63 -23.39 -3.32
CA SER A 14 54.56 -24.39 -3.38
C SER A 14 53.96 -24.93 -2.06
N ILE A 15 53.22 -24.08 -1.33
CA ILE A 15 51.95 -24.51 -0.68
C ILE A 15 50.86 -23.44 -0.89
N LEU A 16 50.79 -22.84 -2.08
CA LEU A 16 49.68 -21.94 -2.42
C LEU A 16 49.26 -22.11 -3.89
N ALA A 17 49.09 -23.35 -4.33
CA ALA A 17 48.48 -23.67 -5.63
C ALA A 17 48.00 -25.13 -5.70
N LEU A 18 47.13 -25.56 -4.77
CA LEU A 18 46.41 -26.84 -4.91
C LEU A 18 45.10 -26.85 -4.10
N PHE A 19 44.29 -25.82 -4.28
CA PHE A 19 42.86 -25.83 -3.91
C PHE A 19 42.01 -25.16 -4.99
N LEU A 20 42.28 -25.47 -6.27
CA LEU A 20 41.59 -24.86 -7.41
C LEU A 20 40.97 -25.84 -8.42
N SER A 21 40.69 -27.09 -8.06
CA SER A 21 39.97 -27.98 -9.00
C SER A 21 38.99 -29.01 -8.44
N PHE A 22 38.74 -29.08 -7.12
CA PHE A 22 37.69 -29.98 -6.61
C PHE A 22 36.81 -29.30 -5.54
N GLY A 23 35.55 -29.06 -5.91
CA GLY A 23 34.42 -29.30 -5.01
C GLY A 23 33.83 -28.17 -4.15
N ILE A 24 34.33 -26.93 -4.20
CA ILE A 24 33.76 -25.87 -3.32
C ILE A 24 32.46 -25.27 -3.91
N THR A 25 32.30 -25.25 -5.24
CA THR A 25 31.09 -24.75 -5.91
C THR A 25 29.81 -25.56 -5.61
N PRO A 26 29.81 -26.92 -5.61
CA PRO A 26 28.62 -27.66 -5.21
C PRO A 26 28.30 -27.52 -3.72
N LEU A 27 29.32 -27.45 -2.85
CA LEU A 27 29.12 -27.30 -1.40
C LEU A 27 28.48 -25.95 -1.04
N LEU A 28 28.93 -24.85 -1.64
CA LEU A 28 28.31 -23.52 -1.45
C LEU A 28 26.86 -23.49 -1.96
N ALA A 29 26.60 -24.05 -3.15
CA ALA A 29 25.25 -24.12 -3.71
C ALA A 29 24.30 -25.01 -2.88
N GLU A 30 24.82 -26.06 -2.26
CA GLU A 30 24.07 -26.97 -1.39
C GLU A 30 23.78 -26.32 -0.03
N THR A 31 24.75 -25.60 0.55
CA THR A 31 24.51 -24.78 1.75
C THR A 31 23.49 -23.67 1.51
N ASP A 32 23.53 -22.98 0.37
CA ASP A 32 22.53 -21.98 0.00
C ASP A 32 21.13 -22.58 -0.19
N LYS A 33 21.05 -23.80 -0.75
CA LYS A 33 19.79 -24.55 -0.86
C LYS A 33 19.24 -24.96 0.51
N ILE A 34 20.10 -25.43 1.42
CA ILE A 34 19.70 -25.83 2.78
C ILE A 34 19.23 -24.61 3.58
N ILE A 35 19.96 -23.50 3.54
CA ILE A 35 19.57 -22.23 4.20
C ILE A 35 18.26 -21.68 3.62
N SER A 36 18.08 -21.76 2.30
CA SER A 36 16.82 -21.39 1.63
C SER A 36 15.67 -22.31 2.02
N SER A 37 15.90 -23.62 2.11
CA SER A 37 14.95 -24.64 2.55
C SER A 37 14.50 -24.39 3.99
N GLU A 38 15.43 -24.18 4.93
CA GLU A 38 15.11 -23.90 6.33
C GLU A 38 14.39 -22.55 6.52
N LYS A 39 14.79 -21.50 5.78
CA LYS A 39 14.05 -20.22 5.79
C LYS A 39 12.63 -20.37 5.28
N ASN A 40 12.39 -21.16 4.23
CA ASN A 40 11.04 -21.43 3.73
C ASN A 40 10.22 -22.23 4.76
N LYS A 41 10.82 -23.23 5.41
CA LYS A 41 10.19 -24.04 6.46
C LYS A 41 9.80 -23.21 7.69
N HIS A 42 10.66 -22.28 8.11
CA HIS A 42 10.37 -21.35 9.20
C HIS A 42 9.23 -20.38 8.83
N LEU A 43 9.18 -19.92 7.57
CA LEU A 43 8.13 -19.04 7.10
C LEU A 43 6.76 -19.74 7.09
N GLU A 44 6.73 -20.98 6.63
CA GLU A 44 5.56 -21.86 6.61
C GLU A 44 5.05 -22.16 8.02
N GLN A 45 5.95 -22.42 8.99
CA GLN A 45 5.56 -22.61 10.39
C GLN A 45 4.89 -21.38 11.02
N GLN A 46 5.19 -20.18 10.55
CA GLN A 46 4.59 -18.96 11.08
C GLN A 46 3.33 -18.53 10.32
N CYS A 47 3.00 -19.08 9.16
CA CYS A 47 1.80 -18.72 8.38
C CYS A 47 0.80 -19.89 8.48
N HIS A 48 -0.37 -19.66 9.08
CA HIS A 48 -1.41 -20.68 9.13
C HIS A 48 -2.73 -20.13 8.60
N SER A 49 -3.66 -21.04 8.30
CA SER A 49 -4.95 -20.75 7.70
C SER A 49 -5.75 -19.71 8.50
N ASN A 50 -6.49 -18.87 7.78
CA ASN A 50 -7.41 -17.83 8.24
C ASN A 50 -6.80 -16.69 9.06
N ILE A 51 -5.47 -16.53 9.06
CA ILE A 51 -4.82 -15.34 9.62
C ILE A 51 -4.73 -14.22 8.58
N SER A 52 -5.04 -12.99 9.03
CA SER A 52 -4.72 -11.77 8.29
C SER A 52 -3.23 -11.46 8.36
N VAL A 53 -2.60 -11.19 7.22
CA VAL A 53 -1.16 -10.95 7.12
C VAL A 53 -0.94 -9.52 6.67
N ALA A 54 0.01 -8.82 7.31
CA ALA A 54 0.43 -7.50 6.88
C ALA A 54 1.91 -7.48 6.52
N LEU A 55 2.25 -6.79 5.44
CA LEU A 55 3.61 -6.36 5.13
C LEU A 55 3.70 -4.85 5.35
N VAL A 56 4.52 -4.45 6.32
CA VAL A 56 4.75 -3.05 6.67
C VAL A 56 6.20 -2.71 6.35
N ILE A 57 6.41 -1.78 5.40
CA ILE A 57 7.72 -1.33 4.95
C ILE A 57 7.90 0.15 5.28
N ALA A 58 9.02 0.48 5.94
CA ALA A 58 9.45 1.85 6.17
C ALA A 58 10.81 2.11 5.51
N ASN A 59 10.85 2.85 4.41
CA ASN A 59 12.10 3.35 3.86
C ASN A 59 12.30 4.79 4.33
N SER A 60 13.29 5.02 5.19
CA SER A 60 13.47 6.27 5.93
C SER A 60 14.89 6.85 5.88
N GLN A 61 15.91 6.02 5.78
CA GLN A 61 17.33 6.39 5.75
C GLN A 61 17.89 6.60 4.33
N TYR A 62 17.21 7.35 3.47
CA TYR A 62 17.74 7.63 2.12
C TYR A 62 19.00 8.46 2.21
N GLN A 63 19.95 8.21 1.30
CA GLN A 63 21.21 8.96 1.23
C GLN A 63 20.98 10.47 1.08
N LYS A 64 19.99 10.88 0.26
CA LYS A 64 19.71 12.31 -0.02
C LYS A 64 18.94 13.04 1.08
N LYS A 65 17.96 12.39 1.73
CA LYS A 65 17.14 12.99 2.80
C LYS A 65 16.49 11.93 3.69
N ILE A 66 16.73 12.03 5.00
CA ILE A 66 16.15 11.13 5.99
C ILE A 66 14.69 11.51 6.28
N LEU A 67 13.80 10.52 6.28
CA LEU A 67 12.38 10.64 6.62
C LEU A 67 12.09 10.03 8.00
N LYS A 68 12.39 10.76 9.08
CA LYS A 68 12.22 10.26 10.46
C LYS A 68 10.78 9.83 10.77
N GLN A 69 9.78 10.57 10.27
CA GLN A 69 8.36 10.26 10.47
C GLN A 69 7.97 8.90 9.87
N SER A 70 8.47 8.53 8.68
CA SER A 70 8.16 7.25 8.06
C SER A 70 8.47 6.05 8.95
N LEU A 71 9.61 6.06 9.67
CA LEU A 71 9.93 4.96 10.60
C LEU A 71 8.98 4.95 11.81
N ASN A 72 8.63 6.11 12.35
CA ASN A 72 7.66 6.22 13.45
C ASN A 72 6.29 5.72 13.01
N ASP A 73 5.88 6.07 11.79
CA ASP A 73 4.58 5.74 11.26
C ASP A 73 4.43 4.23 11.08
N ALA A 74 5.42 3.61 10.45
CA ALA A 74 5.48 2.18 10.26
C ALA A 74 5.49 1.41 11.59
N LYS A 75 6.20 1.92 12.61
CA LYS A 75 6.19 1.32 13.96
C LYS A 75 4.81 1.41 14.63
N ALA A 76 4.13 2.54 14.49
CA ALA A 76 2.81 2.76 15.07
C ALA A 76 1.75 1.87 14.41
N ILE A 77 1.66 1.84 13.07
CA ILE A 77 0.69 0.98 12.39
C ILE A 77 0.98 -0.50 12.63
N ARG A 78 2.26 -0.91 12.70
CA ARG A 78 2.65 -2.28 13.09
C ARG A 78 2.07 -2.67 14.45
N LYS A 79 2.13 -1.77 15.43
CA LYS A 79 1.60 -2.02 16.79
C LYS A 79 0.09 -2.25 16.71
N VAL A 80 -0.64 -1.35 16.07
CA VAL A 80 -2.10 -1.45 15.91
C VAL A 80 -2.49 -2.74 15.19
N LEU A 81 -1.81 -3.08 14.09
CA LEU A 81 -2.11 -4.31 13.33
C LEU A 81 -1.86 -5.57 14.17
N LYS A 82 -0.74 -5.64 14.91
CA LYS A 82 -0.45 -6.77 15.80
C LYS A 82 -1.50 -6.92 16.90
N GLU A 83 -1.89 -5.81 17.54
CA GLU A 83 -2.91 -5.79 18.59
C GLU A 83 -4.30 -6.23 18.07
N ASN A 84 -4.52 -6.16 16.75
CA ASN A 84 -5.74 -6.60 16.07
C ASN A 84 -5.56 -7.92 15.31
N GLY A 85 -4.61 -8.76 15.74
CA GLY A 85 -4.52 -10.17 15.29
C GLY A 85 -3.82 -10.37 13.95
N PHE A 86 -3.22 -9.34 13.35
CA PHE A 86 -2.43 -9.54 12.14
C PHE A 86 -1.09 -10.20 12.46
N LYS A 87 -0.70 -11.16 11.62
CA LYS A 87 0.72 -11.47 11.45
C LYS A 87 1.39 -10.34 10.69
N VAL A 88 2.31 -9.61 11.32
CA VAL A 88 3.00 -8.48 10.69
C VAL A 88 4.44 -8.83 10.30
N ILE A 89 4.71 -8.86 9.00
CA ILE A 89 6.05 -8.86 8.41
C ILE A 89 6.52 -7.40 8.37
N PHE A 90 7.43 -7.03 9.28
CA PHE A 90 7.92 -5.66 9.40
C PHE A 90 9.34 -5.55 8.82
N LYS A 91 9.54 -4.61 7.90
CA LYS A 91 10.83 -4.39 7.23
C LYS A 91 11.14 -2.89 7.15
N THR A 92 12.43 -2.56 7.17
CA THR A 92 12.88 -1.16 7.14
C THR A 92 14.08 -0.98 6.21
N ASN A 93 14.16 0.17 5.53
CA ASN A 93 15.30 0.64 4.74
C ASN A 93 15.77 -0.41 3.72
N LEU A 94 14.83 -0.87 2.90
CA LEU A 94 15.06 -1.93 1.93
C LEU A 94 15.65 -1.37 0.63
N ASN A 95 16.65 -2.08 0.11
CA ASN A 95 17.04 -1.99 -1.30
C ASN A 95 16.10 -2.80 -2.20
N LEU A 96 16.25 -2.68 -3.52
CA LEU A 96 15.38 -3.34 -4.51
C LEU A 96 15.34 -4.87 -4.33
N LYS A 97 16.49 -5.51 -4.09
CA LYS A 97 16.58 -6.96 -3.85
C LYS A 97 15.77 -7.37 -2.63
N SER A 98 15.90 -6.62 -1.53
CA SER A 98 15.23 -6.92 -0.26
C SER A 98 13.73 -6.61 -0.33
N MET A 99 13.30 -5.58 -1.06
CA MET A 99 11.89 -5.32 -1.36
C MET A 99 11.26 -6.48 -2.14
N ASN A 100 11.98 -6.99 -3.15
CA ASN A 100 11.55 -8.16 -3.91
C ASN A 100 11.40 -9.41 -3.02
N GLN A 101 12.32 -9.61 -2.07
CA GLN A 101 12.24 -10.71 -1.11
C GLN A 101 11.05 -10.55 -0.16
N ALA A 102 10.87 -9.37 0.44
CA ALA A 102 9.81 -9.10 1.40
C ALA A 102 8.41 -9.29 0.79
N THR A 103 8.20 -8.83 -0.44
CA THR A 103 6.91 -8.98 -1.12
C THR A 103 6.67 -10.42 -1.60
N ARG A 104 7.72 -11.21 -1.91
CA ARG A 104 7.58 -12.67 -2.11
C ARG A 104 7.19 -13.37 -0.82
N GLU A 105 7.89 -13.08 0.27
CA GLU A 105 7.62 -13.60 1.62
C GLU A 105 6.15 -13.38 1.99
N PHE A 106 5.66 -12.15 1.79
CA PHE A 106 4.28 -11.77 2.02
C PHE A 106 3.28 -12.55 1.17
N SER A 107 3.48 -12.60 -0.15
CA SER A 107 2.58 -13.32 -1.06
C SER A 107 2.50 -14.83 -0.77
N LYS A 108 3.63 -15.47 -0.42
CA LYS A 108 3.66 -16.87 0.00
C LYS A 108 2.82 -17.08 1.26
N CYS A 109 2.98 -16.18 2.24
CA CYS A 109 2.22 -16.25 3.48
C CYS A 109 0.71 -16.09 3.26
N LEU A 110 0.31 -15.16 2.39
CA LEU A 110 -1.10 -14.97 2.00
C LEU A 110 -1.68 -16.19 1.29
N LYS A 111 -0.90 -16.84 0.42
CA LYS A 111 -1.32 -18.07 -0.24
C LYS A 111 -1.62 -19.18 0.75
N ILE A 112 -0.86 -19.29 1.84
CA ILE A 112 -1.07 -20.26 2.91
C ILE A 112 -2.23 -19.84 3.81
N SER A 113 -2.27 -18.57 4.23
CA SER A 113 -3.24 -18.10 5.20
C SER A 113 -4.64 -17.96 4.61
N GLN A 114 -4.78 -17.69 3.31
CA GLN A 114 -6.05 -17.39 2.63
C GLN A 114 -6.87 -16.22 3.23
N GLY A 115 -6.36 -15.54 4.26
CA GLY A 115 -7.00 -14.40 4.92
C GLY A 115 -6.74 -13.07 4.22
N MET A 116 -7.06 -11.96 4.89
CA MET A 116 -6.80 -10.64 4.36
C MET A 116 -5.30 -10.32 4.31
N GLY A 117 -4.87 -9.70 3.21
CA GLY A 117 -3.56 -9.07 3.05
C GLY A 117 -3.62 -7.57 3.22
N LEU A 118 -2.72 -7.01 4.04
CA LEU A 118 -2.53 -5.57 4.15
C LEU A 118 -1.08 -5.18 3.84
N PHE A 119 -0.86 -4.43 2.77
CA PHE A 119 0.42 -3.82 2.47
C PHE A 119 0.40 -2.36 2.94
N TYR A 120 1.34 -1.98 3.81
CA TYR A 120 1.57 -0.59 4.19
C TYR A 120 2.99 -0.20 3.82
N PHE A 121 3.13 0.86 3.03
CA PHE A 121 4.43 1.44 2.71
C PHE A 121 4.47 2.90 3.14
N THR A 122 5.59 3.32 3.72
CA THR A 122 5.92 4.73 3.93
C THR A 122 7.36 5.02 3.52
N GLY A 123 7.54 6.10 2.77
CA GLY A 123 8.78 6.49 2.12
C GLY A 123 8.54 7.29 0.85
N TYR A 124 9.54 7.36 -0.04
CA TYR A 124 9.38 8.01 -1.33
C TYR A 124 8.76 7.06 -2.36
N GLY A 125 7.84 7.61 -3.13
CA GLY A 125 7.28 7.01 -4.34
C GLY A 125 7.42 7.96 -5.52
N MET A 126 7.28 7.44 -6.73
CA MET A 126 7.24 8.24 -7.95
C MET A 126 6.38 7.60 -9.04
N GLN A 127 6.00 8.43 -10.00
CA GLN A 127 5.21 8.04 -11.14
C GLN A 127 6.01 8.20 -12.43
N LEU A 128 5.96 7.20 -13.30
CA LEU A 128 6.48 7.27 -14.66
C LEU A 128 5.47 6.64 -15.62
N ASN A 129 4.99 7.42 -16.59
CA ASN A 129 4.01 6.98 -17.61
C ASN A 129 2.76 6.32 -17.01
N GLY A 130 2.18 6.94 -15.97
CA GLY A 130 1.00 6.41 -15.29
C GLY A 130 1.24 5.19 -14.38
N LYS A 131 2.50 4.76 -14.21
CA LYS A 131 2.86 3.62 -13.35
C LYS A 131 3.54 4.09 -12.09
N ASN A 132 3.22 3.40 -10.99
CA ASN A 132 3.76 3.69 -9.68
C ASN A 132 5.01 2.88 -9.35
N TYR A 133 5.95 3.57 -8.74
CA TYR A 133 7.23 3.01 -8.31
C TYR A 133 7.53 3.45 -6.88
N ILE A 134 7.97 2.50 -6.06
CA ILE A 134 8.52 2.76 -4.73
C ILE A 134 10.04 2.84 -4.83
N LEU A 135 10.62 3.84 -4.16
CA LEU A 135 12.06 4.07 -4.16
C LEU A 135 12.76 3.18 -3.10
N PRO A 136 13.76 2.38 -3.50
CA PRO A 136 14.70 1.75 -2.59
C PRO A 136 15.56 2.77 -1.85
N ILE A 137 16.19 2.33 -0.76
CA ILE A 137 16.97 3.22 0.10
C ILE A 137 18.29 3.71 -0.50
N ASP A 138 18.86 2.88 -1.37
CA ASP A 138 20.14 3.00 -2.03
C ASP A 138 20.02 3.54 -3.47
N ILE A 139 18.84 4.07 -3.81
CA ILE A 139 18.56 4.57 -5.16
C ILE A 139 19.35 5.84 -5.46
N ASP A 140 19.97 5.88 -6.64
CA ASP A 140 20.43 7.11 -7.27
C ASP A 140 19.86 7.19 -8.68
N ILE A 141 19.05 8.21 -8.94
CA ILE A 141 18.27 8.35 -10.18
C ILE A 141 18.89 9.48 -10.97
N MET A 142 19.47 9.14 -12.12
CA MET A 142 20.08 10.05 -13.07
C MET A 142 19.15 10.27 -14.27
N ASP A 143 18.41 9.24 -14.70
CA ASP A 143 17.49 9.32 -15.83
C ASP A 143 16.18 8.53 -15.65
N LYS A 144 15.35 8.48 -16.72
CA LYS A 144 14.06 7.77 -16.74
C LYS A 144 14.21 6.23 -16.75
N MET A 145 15.35 5.72 -17.18
CA MET A 145 15.64 4.28 -17.25
C MET A 145 15.98 3.75 -15.85
N ASP A 146 16.71 4.51 -15.05
CA ASP A 146 16.98 4.17 -13.63
C ASP A 146 15.68 3.99 -12.85
N VAL A 147 14.69 4.86 -13.11
CA VAL A 147 13.35 4.69 -12.52
C VAL A 147 12.75 3.33 -12.88
N LYS A 148 12.86 2.92 -14.14
CA LYS A 148 12.24 1.67 -14.61
C LYS A 148 12.95 0.43 -14.07
N TYR A 149 14.28 0.46 -13.95
CA TYR A 149 15.07 -0.74 -13.65
C TYR A 149 15.54 -0.84 -12.20
N ASP A 150 15.80 0.30 -11.54
CA ASP A 150 16.41 0.32 -10.21
C ASP A 150 15.40 0.59 -9.09
N THR A 151 14.14 0.88 -9.42
CA THR A 151 13.07 1.05 -8.43
C THR A 151 12.13 -0.15 -8.37
N PHE A 152 11.23 -0.18 -7.38
CA PHE A 152 10.25 -1.25 -7.23
C PHE A 152 8.92 -0.89 -7.90
N PRO A 153 8.52 -1.53 -9.02
CA PRO A 153 7.24 -1.25 -9.68
C PRO A 153 6.07 -1.84 -8.88
N MET A 154 5.04 -1.03 -8.61
CA MET A 154 3.84 -1.44 -7.87
C MET A 154 3.05 -2.55 -8.58
N GLN A 155 3.04 -2.56 -9.91
CA GLN A 155 2.44 -3.63 -10.69
C GLN A 155 2.91 -5.02 -10.26
N LYS A 156 4.20 -5.15 -9.94
CA LYS A 156 4.80 -6.41 -9.49
C LYS A 156 4.26 -6.86 -8.14
N LEU A 157 3.90 -5.94 -7.25
CA LEU A 157 3.19 -6.28 -6.00
C LEU A 157 1.79 -6.77 -6.33
N PHE A 158 1.03 -6.06 -7.16
CA PHE A 158 -0.35 -6.43 -7.48
C PHE A 158 -0.44 -7.80 -8.14
N ASP A 159 0.48 -8.12 -9.05
CA ASP A 159 0.53 -9.45 -9.69
C ASP A 159 0.71 -10.55 -8.63
N ARG A 160 1.63 -10.36 -7.67
CA ARG A 160 1.86 -11.29 -6.56
C ARG A 160 0.65 -11.44 -5.63
N LEU A 161 -0.06 -10.34 -5.36
CA LEU A 161 -1.26 -10.37 -4.52
C LEU A 161 -2.43 -11.06 -5.24
N LYS A 162 -2.57 -10.85 -6.56
CA LYS A 162 -3.56 -11.53 -7.38
C LYS A 162 -3.33 -13.04 -7.43
N GLU A 163 -2.07 -13.46 -7.54
CA GLU A 163 -1.69 -14.87 -7.52
C GLU A 163 -1.91 -15.56 -6.16
N ALA A 164 -1.88 -14.81 -5.05
CA ALA A 164 -2.13 -15.36 -3.72
C ALA A 164 -3.58 -15.85 -3.54
N LYS A 165 -4.53 -15.30 -4.32
CA LYS A 165 -5.97 -15.67 -4.32
C LYS A 165 -6.62 -15.66 -2.92
N ASN A 166 -6.13 -14.81 -2.04
CA ASN A 166 -6.62 -14.65 -0.69
C ASN A 166 -7.90 -13.80 -0.65
N GLU A 167 -8.56 -13.71 0.52
CA GLU A 167 -9.89 -13.09 0.66
C GLU A 167 -9.97 -11.64 0.15
N LEU A 168 -8.99 -10.82 0.52
CA LEU A 168 -8.97 -9.38 0.32
C LEU A 168 -7.53 -8.85 0.34
N ASN A 169 -7.22 -7.90 -0.53
CA ASN A 169 -5.96 -7.14 -0.50
C ASN A 169 -6.22 -5.65 -0.25
N ILE A 170 -5.66 -5.12 0.82
CA ILE A 170 -5.63 -3.68 1.15
C ILE A 170 -4.21 -3.18 0.93
N VAL A 171 -4.03 -2.14 0.13
CA VAL A 171 -2.74 -1.52 -0.17
C VAL A 171 -2.80 -0.06 0.25
N ILE A 172 -1.96 0.34 1.20
CA ILE A 172 -1.89 1.71 1.72
C ILE A 172 -0.50 2.26 1.41
N LEU A 173 -0.45 3.30 0.60
CA LEU A 173 0.77 3.95 0.14
C LEU A 173 0.86 5.34 0.78
N ASP A 174 1.64 5.44 1.84
CA ASP A 174 1.94 6.69 2.52
C ASP A 174 3.21 7.32 1.99
N ALA A 175 3.11 7.84 0.76
CA ALA A 175 4.20 8.45 0.02
C ALA A 175 3.97 9.96 -0.21
N SER A 176 3.43 10.67 0.78
CA SER A 176 3.19 12.13 0.70
C SER A 176 4.47 12.98 0.79
N HIS A 177 5.64 12.34 0.93
CA HIS A 177 6.91 13.03 0.88
C HIS A 177 7.30 13.33 -0.57
N LYS A 178 7.51 14.60 -0.86
CA LYS A 178 7.99 15.04 -2.16
C LYS A 178 9.36 14.42 -2.45
N SER A 179 9.43 13.61 -3.51
CA SER A 179 10.67 12.98 -3.94
C SER A 179 11.77 14.04 -4.19
N PRO A 180 13.00 13.85 -3.67
CA PRO A 180 14.09 14.79 -3.87
C PRO A 180 14.62 14.79 -5.32
N TYR A 181 14.21 13.81 -6.14
CA TYR A 181 14.64 13.67 -7.54
C TYR A 181 13.75 14.54 -8.45
N ARG A 182 14.38 15.47 -9.19
CA ARG A 182 13.70 16.61 -9.87
C ARG A 182 13.33 16.37 -11.34
N PHE A 183 13.79 15.28 -11.95
CA PHE A 183 13.69 15.05 -13.40
C PHE A 183 12.30 14.65 -13.93
N PHE A 184 11.29 14.58 -13.06
CA PHE A 184 9.95 14.07 -13.41
C PHE A 184 8.86 15.07 -13.05
N GLU A 185 7.91 15.26 -13.97
CA GLU A 185 6.78 16.19 -13.86
C GLU A 185 5.88 15.88 -12.65
N HIS A 186 5.82 14.61 -12.22
CA HIS A 186 4.98 14.16 -11.10
C HIS A 186 5.82 13.48 -10.00
N ARG A 187 5.89 14.08 -8.80
CA ARG A 187 6.72 13.64 -7.67
C ARG A 187 5.95 12.77 -6.64
N GLY A 188 4.84 12.15 -7.06
CA GLY A 188 3.92 11.31 -6.27
C GLY A 188 3.52 10.00 -6.98
N LEU A 189 2.46 9.32 -6.52
CA LEU A 189 2.03 7.99 -6.99
C LEU A 189 0.66 8.02 -7.69
N ALA A 190 0.63 7.95 -9.02
CA ALA A 190 -0.54 7.78 -9.91
C ALA A 190 -1.76 7.08 -9.26
N ASN A 191 -2.96 7.55 -9.61
CA ASN A 191 -4.20 6.90 -9.20
C ASN A 191 -4.33 5.57 -9.95
N GLU A 192 -4.21 4.45 -9.23
CA GLU A 192 -4.32 3.12 -9.83
C GLU A 192 -5.74 2.56 -9.67
N SER A 193 -6.32 2.09 -10.78
CA SER A 193 -7.56 1.33 -10.74
C SER A 193 -7.27 -0.15 -10.47
N PRO A 194 -7.96 -0.79 -9.52
CA PRO A 194 -7.70 -2.17 -9.18
C PRO A 194 -7.97 -3.10 -10.37
N LEU A 195 -6.93 -3.82 -10.80
CA LEU A 195 -6.93 -4.68 -11.99
C LEU A 195 -7.71 -6.00 -11.82
N SER A 196 -8.19 -6.30 -10.60
CA SER A 196 -8.91 -7.53 -10.28
C SER A 196 -9.82 -7.33 -9.07
N SER A 197 -10.75 -8.26 -8.84
CA SER A 197 -11.66 -8.19 -7.69
C SER A 197 -10.96 -8.39 -6.35
N ASN A 198 -11.52 -7.82 -5.29
CA ASN A 198 -11.06 -7.92 -3.89
C ASN A 198 -9.80 -7.09 -3.58
N PHE A 199 -9.68 -5.91 -4.20
CA PHE A 199 -8.64 -4.93 -3.86
C PHE A 199 -9.26 -3.65 -3.29
N LEU A 200 -8.53 -3.03 -2.36
CA LEU A 200 -8.66 -1.64 -2.00
C LEU A 200 -7.26 -1.02 -1.99
N ILE A 201 -7.06 0.04 -2.76
CA ILE A 201 -5.78 0.74 -2.86
C ILE A 201 -6.01 2.16 -2.36
N ALA A 202 -5.20 2.63 -1.41
CA ALA A 202 -5.31 3.94 -0.79
C ALA A 202 -3.96 4.68 -0.81
N HIS A 203 -4.01 5.97 -1.12
CA HIS A 203 -2.87 6.88 -1.23
C HIS A 203 -3.04 8.01 -0.22
N SER A 204 -1.95 8.39 0.45
CA SER A 204 -2.00 9.45 1.47
C SER A 204 -2.16 10.87 0.91
N THR A 205 -1.94 11.05 -0.39
CA THR A 205 -2.18 12.31 -1.08
C THR A 205 -2.56 12.06 -2.53
N ASP A 206 -3.25 13.03 -3.09
CA ASP A 206 -3.56 13.12 -4.51
C ASP A 206 -2.34 13.58 -5.32
N ASN A 207 -2.22 13.13 -6.58
CA ASN A 207 -0.98 13.22 -7.36
C ASN A 207 -0.57 14.61 -7.84
N ASP A 208 -1.52 15.43 -8.23
CA ASP A 208 -1.32 16.77 -8.76
C ASP A 208 -0.94 17.80 -7.70
N LYS A 209 -1.14 17.53 -6.40
CA LYS A 209 -0.90 18.54 -5.38
C LYS A 209 0.56 18.67 -4.94
N ASN A 210 1.44 17.69 -5.21
CA ASN A 210 2.88 17.75 -4.87
C ASN A 210 3.15 18.35 -3.46
N THR A 211 2.22 18.16 -2.51
CA THR A 211 2.24 18.83 -1.21
C THR A 211 3.06 17.99 -0.25
N GLU A 212 4.25 18.49 0.09
CA GLU A 212 4.98 17.96 1.24
C GLU A 212 4.17 18.30 2.49
N THR A 213 3.54 17.29 3.07
CA THR A 213 2.74 17.42 4.30
C THR A 213 3.56 17.08 5.55
N TYR A 214 4.88 16.94 5.38
CA TYR A 214 5.83 16.84 6.48
C TYR A 214 5.78 18.13 7.30
N VAL A 215 5.40 17.99 8.56
CA VAL A 215 5.47 19.08 9.53
C VAL A 215 6.64 18.77 10.45
N GLU A 216 7.63 19.65 10.46
CA GLU A 216 8.79 19.51 11.33
C GLU A 216 8.38 19.53 12.81
N GLY A 217 9.02 18.72 13.64
CA GLY A 217 8.69 18.56 15.06
C GLY A 217 7.55 17.57 15.37
N GLU A 218 6.75 17.17 14.37
CA GLU A 218 5.69 16.18 14.57
C GLU A 218 6.24 14.75 14.60
N LYS A 219 5.71 13.94 15.53
CA LYS A 219 6.14 12.54 15.72
C LYS A 219 5.67 11.63 14.58
N TYR A 220 4.47 11.86 14.08
CA TYR A 220 3.78 11.05 13.08
C TYR A 220 3.26 11.91 11.93
N SER A 221 3.15 11.35 10.73
CA SER A 221 2.50 12.03 9.61
C SER A 221 1.02 12.32 9.90
N LEU A 222 0.47 13.38 9.30
CA LEU A 222 -0.97 13.70 9.42
C LEU A 222 -1.84 12.52 8.97
N TYR A 223 -1.49 11.90 7.85
CA TYR A 223 -2.22 10.76 7.30
C TYR A 223 -2.27 9.59 8.28
N LEU A 224 -1.13 9.20 8.87
CA LEU A 224 -1.13 8.12 9.85
C LEU A 224 -1.97 8.48 11.09
N ARG A 225 -1.82 9.70 11.63
CA ARG A 225 -2.55 10.11 12.84
C ARG A 225 -4.06 9.94 12.65
N GLU A 226 -4.59 10.33 11.49
CA GLU A 226 -6.01 10.15 11.18
C GLU A 226 -6.36 8.70 10.81
N LEU A 227 -5.47 7.98 10.12
CA LEU A 227 -5.67 6.57 9.78
C LEU A 227 -5.84 5.71 11.04
N ILE A 228 -4.99 5.85 12.04
CA ILE A 228 -5.10 5.08 13.29
C ILE A 228 -6.43 5.38 14.00
N LYS A 229 -6.80 6.66 14.14
CA LYS A 229 -8.07 7.07 14.78
C LYS A 229 -9.27 6.41 14.09
N VAL A 230 -9.30 6.48 12.76
CA VAL A 230 -10.42 5.98 11.95
C VAL A 230 -10.42 4.46 11.88
N LEU A 231 -9.26 3.82 11.83
CA LEU A 231 -9.09 2.36 11.89
C LEU A 231 -9.62 1.79 13.20
N GLU A 232 -9.15 2.29 14.34
CA GLU A 232 -9.58 1.83 15.66
C GLU A 232 -11.09 2.02 15.88
N LYS A 233 -11.62 3.20 15.49
CA LYS A 233 -13.06 3.46 15.51
C LYS A 233 -13.83 2.46 14.63
N SER A 234 -13.30 2.15 13.45
CA SER A 234 -13.94 1.26 12.49
C SER A 234 -13.92 -0.20 12.94
N ILE A 235 -12.85 -0.64 13.60
CA ILE A 235 -12.76 -1.97 14.22
C ILE A 235 -13.82 -2.09 15.32
N ARG A 236 -13.90 -1.13 16.25
CA ARG A 236 -14.92 -1.15 17.32
C ARG A 236 -16.35 -1.14 16.80
N ASN A 237 -16.61 -0.36 15.74
CA ASN A 237 -17.96 -0.16 15.22
C ASN A 237 -18.35 -1.14 14.11
N ASN A 238 -17.44 -2.02 13.68
CA ASN A 238 -17.58 -2.84 12.47
C ASN A 238 -17.97 -2.02 11.23
N THR A 239 -17.30 -0.89 11.04
CA THR A 239 -17.51 0.01 9.90
C THR A 239 -16.98 -0.64 8.62
N ARG A 240 -17.67 -0.44 7.50
CA ARG A 240 -17.20 -0.94 6.21
C ARG A 240 -15.90 -0.25 5.84
N ILE A 241 -14.97 -0.98 5.25
CA ILE A 241 -13.64 -0.47 4.92
C ILE A 241 -13.69 0.73 3.96
N VAL A 242 -14.64 0.75 3.02
CA VAL A 242 -14.86 1.90 2.13
C VAL A 242 -15.31 3.15 2.91
N ASP A 243 -16.16 2.98 3.91
CA ASP A 243 -16.60 4.10 4.77
C ASP A 243 -15.48 4.56 5.71
N MET A 244 -14.57 3.66 6.07
CA MET A 244 -13.36 3.98 6.84
C MET A 244 -12.43 4.90 6.03
N PHE A 245 -12.05 4.52 4.81
CA PHE A 245 -11.20 5.36 3.95
C PHE A 245 -11.89 6.64 3.49
N MET A 246 -13.20 6.56 3.32
CA MET A 246 -14.18 7.63 3.44
C MET A 246 -13.88 8.70 4.50
N GLN A 247 -14.09 8.30 5.75
CA GLN A 247 -13.88 9.15 6.92
C GLN A 247 -12.43 9.65 7.02
N LEU A 248 -11.46 8.80 6.66
CA LEU A 248 -10.05 9.19 6.63
C LEU A 248 -9.80 10.36 5.69
N THR A 249 -10.34 10.30 4.47
CA THR A 249 -10.20 11.36 3.46
C THR A 249 -10.76 12.69 4.00
N ASN A 250 -11.98 12.67 4.51
CA ASN A 250 -12.62 13.87 5.08
C ASN A 250 -11.84 14.45 6.27
N ASN A 251 -11.32 13.58 7.15
CA ASN A 251 -10.57 14.01 8.31
C ASN A 251 -9.23 14.66 7.94
N VAL A 252 -8.48 14.04 7.03
CA VAL A 252 -7.18 14.55 6.58
C VAL A 252 -7.34 15.84 5.78
N GLU A 253 -8.35 15.90 4.91
CA GLU A 253 -8.61 17.12 4.15
C GLU A 253 -8.96 18.29 5.06
N ARG A 254 -9.86 18.09 6.02
CA ARG A 254 -10.22 19.11 7.01
C ARG A 254 -9.02 19.51 7.86
N ALA A 255 -8.25 18.54 8.38
CA ALA A 255 -7.10 18.82 9.24
C ALA A 255 -5.93 19.49 8.49
N SER A 256 -5.85 19.32 7.17
CA SER A 256 -4.83 19.94 6.33
C SER A 256 -5.27 21.26 5.68
N ASN A 257 -6.52 21.69 5.90
CA ASN A 257 -7.16 22.79 5.18
C ASN A 257 -7.11 22.60 3.65
N GLY A 258 -7.40 21.39 3.17
CA GLY A 258 -7.42 21.08 1.73
C GLY A 258 -6.05 20.85 1.09
N ARG A 259 -4.95 20.95 1.86
CA ARG A 259 -3.57 20.74 1.35
C ARG A 259 -3.24 19.26 1.11
N GLN A 260 -3.84 18.36 1.87
CA GLN A 260 -3.69 16.92 1.72
C GLN A 260 -5.06 16.30 1.48
N ILE A 261 -5.24 15.67 0.33
CA ILE A 261 -6.46 14.96 -0.03
C ILE A 261 -6.08 13.51 -0.28
N PRO A 262 -6.32 12.59 0.66
CA PRO A 262 -6.15 11.17 0.40
C PRO A 262 -7.11 10.69 -0.69
N TRP A 263 -6.70 9.63 -1.38
CA TRP A 263 -7.50 8.98 -2.40
C TRP A 263 -7.55 7.48 -2.16
N TYR A 264 -8.65 6.82 -2.53
CA TYR A 264 -8.67 5.37 -2.58
C TYR A 264 -9.54 4.85 -3.74
N SER A 265 -9.20 3.67 -4.24
CA SER A 265 -9.94 2.91 -5.24
C SER A 265 -10.28 1.52 -4.69
N SER A 266 -11.37 0.93 -5.15
CA SER A 266 -11.90 -0.33 -4.61
C SER A 266 -12.57 -1.17 -5.68
N SER A 267 -12.30 -2.48 -5.68
CA SER A 267 -12.94 -3.51 -6.51
C SER A 267 -13.63 -4.59 -5.68
N LEU A 268 -14.00 -4.26 -4.44
CA LEU A 268 -14.66 -5.17 -3.53
C LEU A 268 -16.02 -5.60 -4.09
N LYS A 269 -16.24 -6.92 -4.20
CA LYS A 269 -17.53 -7.49 -4.63
C LYS A 269 -18.53 -7.61 -3.48
N LYS A 270 -18.05 -7.59 -2.24
CA LYS A 270 -18.85 -7.70 -1.03
C LYS A 270 -18.37 -6.66 -0.01
N PRO A 271 -19.25 -6.16 0.86
CA PRO A 271 -18.83 -5.33 1.99
C PRO A 271 -17.79 -6.08 2.85
N PHE A 272 -16.74 -5.37 3.25
CA PHE A 272 -15.75 -5.87 4.19
C PHE A 272 -15.69 -4.96 5.42
N CYS A 273 -15.59 -5.58 6.60
CA CYS A 273 -15.38 -4.95 7.89
C CYS A 273 -14.38 -5.82 8.65
N PHE A 274 -13.57 -5.24 9.55
CA PHE A 274 -12.59 -6.01 10.34
C PHE A 274 -13.22 -7.04 11.29
N GLY A 275 -14.52 -6.88 11.59
CA GLY A 275 -15.37 -7.92 12.18
C GLY A 275 -16.60 -8.16 11.30
N LYS A 276 -17.71 -8.60 11.89
CA LYS A 276 -18.95 -8.76 11.12
C LYS A 276 -19.51 -7.40 10.77
N CYS A 277 -19.68 -7.10 9.48
CA CYS A 277 -20.36 -5.89 9.06
C CYS A 277 -21.73 -5.83 9.72
N ARG A 278 -21.90 -4.89 10.66
CA ARG A 278 -23.20 -4.63 11.28
C ARG A 278 -24.10 -4.10 10.17
N GLN A 279 -25.25 -4.73 9.98
CA GLN A 279 -26.31 -4.16 9.16
C GLN A 279 -26.94 -2.98 9.94
N SER A 280 -26.19 -1.89 10.15
CA SER A 280 -26.79 -0.63 10.64
C SER A 280 -27.70 0.00 9.58
N HIS A 281 -27.51 -0.44 8.32
CA HIS A 281 -28.33 -0.07 7.20
C HIS A 281 -28.85 -1.33 6.52
N VAL A 282 -30.16 -1.44 6.42
CA VAL A 282 -30.82 -2.46 5.59
C VAL A 282 -30.62 -2.04 4.14
N GLN A 283 -30.40 -2.99 3.23
CA GLN A 283 -30.48 -2.67 1.81
C GLN A 283 -31.93 -2.35 1.47
N CYS A 284 -32.19 -1.20 0.88
CA CYS A 284 -33.51 -0.87 0.38
C CYS A 284 -33.48 -0.41 -1.08
N ILE A 285 -34.58 -0.67 -1.76
CA ILE A 285 -34.90 -0.11 -3.06
C ILE A 285 -35.98 0.93 -2.82
N LYS A 286 -35.74 2.17 -3.21
CA LYS A 286 -36.72 3.25 -3.10
C LYS A 286 -36.98 3.80 -4.48
N LYS A 287 -38.24 3.70 -4.92
CA LYS A 287 -38.70 4.30 -6.17
C LYS A 287 -39.10 5.74 -5.91
N TYR A 288 -38.63 6.64 -6.76
CA TYR A 288 -39.02 8.02 -6.88
C TYR A 288 -39.70 8.21 -8.25
N PRO A 289 -40.37 9.34 -8.51
CA PRO A 289 -41.05 9.56 -9.78
C PRO A 289 -40.13 9.50 -11.02
N ASP A 290 -38.86 9.87 -10.87
CA ASP A 290 -37.86 10.02 -11.94
C ASP A 290 -36.61 9.15 -11.76
N SER A 291 -36.59 8.32 -10.72
CA SER A 291 -35.38 7.62 -10.30
C SER A 291 -35.62 6.43 -9.38
N ILE A 292 -34.63 5.54 -9.32
CA ILE A 292 -34.60 4.39 -8.42
C ILE A 292 -33.31 4.43 -7.61
N TYR A 293 -33.47 4.50 -6.29
CA TYR A 293 -32.38 4.29 -5.35
C TYR A 293 -32.22 2.81 -5.03
N LYS A 294 -30.98 2.33 -5.02
CA LYS A 294 -30.58 1.01 -4.54
C LYS A 294 -29.37 1.17 -3.63
N GLY A 295 -29.50 0.83 -2.36
CA GLY A 295 -28.39 0.93 -1.44
C GLY A 295 -28.79 0.85 0.02
N GLN A 296 -27.93 1.40 0.85
CA GLN A 296 -28.11 1.40 2.29
C GLN A 296 -29.19 2.37 2.76
N CYS A 297 -30.03 1.90 3.68
CA CYS A 297 -31.08 2.71 4.27
C CYS A 297 -31.12 2.54 5.78
N LYS A 298 -31.38 3.64 6.50
CA LYS A 298 -31.72 3.65 7.92
C LYS A 298 -33.19 4.05 8.03
N ASN A 299 -34.03 3.19 8.62
CA ASN A 299 -35.48 3.40 8.71
C ASN A 299 -36.15 3.69 7.35
N GLY A 300 -35.71 3.02 6.28
CA GLY A 300 -36.24 3.21 4.93
C GLY A 300 -35.80 4.51 4.22
N ILE A 301 -34.93 5.30 4.86
CA ILE A 301 -34.36 6.52 4.30
C ILE A 301 -32.94 6.19 3.80
N PRO A 302 -32.56 6.56 2.56
CA PRO A 302 -31.19 6.41 2.06
C PRO A 302 -30.17 6.98 3.05
N GLU A 303 -29.24 6.15 3.50
CA GLU A 303 -28.26 6.46 4.54
C GLU A 303 -27.04 5.56 4.35
N GLY A 304 -25.85 6.14 4.23
CA GLY A 304 -24.64 5.40 3.85
C GLY A 304 -24.45 5.38 2.34
N VAL A 305 -23.93 4.29 1.77
CA VAL A 305 -23.60 4.23 0.33
C VAL A 305 -24.76 3.63 -0.46
N GLY A 306 -25.08 4.27 -1.59
CA GLY A 306 -26.03 3.72 -2.56
C GLY A 306 -25.85 4.27 -3.95
N THR A 307 -26.69 3.78 -4.84
CA THR A 307 -26.78 4.20 -6.23
C THR A 307 -28.17 4.75 -6.51
N MET A 308 -28.27 5.97 -7.02
CA MET A 308 -29.48 6.49 -7.65
C MET A 308 -29.33 6.32 -9.17
N ILE A 309 -30.32 5.72 -9.81
CA ILE A 309 -30.40 5.57 -11.26
C ILE A 309 -31.58 6.44 -11.70
N PHE A 310 -31.34 7.40 -12.57
CA PHE A 310 -32.37 8.31 -13.07
C PHE A 310 -32.90 7.80 -14.42
N ASP A 311 -34.16 8.08 -14.70
CA ASP A 311 -34.83 7.62 -15.93
C ASP A 311 -34.21 8.24 -17.19
N ASN A 312 -33.56 9.39 -17.06
CA ASN A 312 -32.81 10.05 -18.14
C ASN A 312 -31.43 9.40 -18.44
N GLY A 313 -31.09 8.30 -17.76
CA GLY A 313 -29.83 7.58 -17.93
C GLY A 313 -28.68 8.08 -17.06
N GLU A 314 -28.86 9.17 -16.30
CA GLU A 314 -27.90 9.59 -15.28
C GLU A 314 -27.84 8.58 -14.13
N MET A 315 -26.71 8.57 -13.42
CA MET A 315 -26.53 7.71 -12.26
C MET A 315 -25.63 8.37 -11.24
N TYR A 316 -26.04 8.39 -9.97
CA TYR A 316 -25.18 8.78 -8.87
C TYR A 316 -24.79 7.56 -8.04
N LYS A 317 -23.48 7.36 -7.81
CA LYS A 317 -22.95 6.38 -6.86
C LYS A 317 -22.19 7.11 -5.78
N GLY A 318 -22.66 7.02 -4.54
CA GLY A 318 -21.98 7.72 -3.46
C GLY A 318 -22.74 7.68 -2.17
N GLN A 319 -22.41 8.63 -1.32
CA GLN A 319 -22.91 8.68 0.04
C GLN A 319 -24.21 9.45 0.17
N TYR A 320 -25.02 9.00 1.12
CA TYR A 320 -26.28 9.57 1.52
C TYR A 320 -26.30 9.77 3.03
N LYS A 321 -26.90 10.87 3.45
CA LYS A 321 -27.22 11.13 4.85
C LYS A 321 -28.62 11.72 4.88
N ASN A 322 -29.53 11.16 5.66
CA ASN A 322 -30.93 11.57 5.74
C ASN A 322 -31.62 11.68 4.36
N GLY A 323 -31.32 10.76 3.44
CA GLY A 323 -31.97 10.70 2.13
C GLY A 323 -31.34 11.56 1.04
N ILE A 324 -30.38 12.42 1.38
CA ILE A 324 -29.74 13.36 0.45
C ILE A 324 -28.28 12.97 0.21
N ARG A 325 -27.80 13.22 -1.02
CA ARG A 325 -26.38 13.03 -1.39
C ARG A 325 -25.51 13.85 -0.44
N ASN A 326 -24.61 13.19 0.28
CA ASN A 326 -23.80 13.84 1.30
C ASN A 326 -22.53 13.02 1.56
N GLY A 327 -21.37 13.60 1.27
CA GLY A 327 -20.07 12.96 1.26
C GLY A 327 -19.55 12.69 -0.15
N PHE A 328 -18.62 11.76 -0.29
CA PHE A 328 -18.00 11.48 -1.59
C PHE A 328 -18.94 10.72 -2.53
N GLY A 329 -18.93 11.07 -3.81
CA GLY A 329 -19.68 10.33 -4.82
C GLY A 329 -19.32 10.70 -6.25
N THR A 330 -19.71 9.82 -7.17
CA THR A 330 -19.55 9.99 -8.61
C THR A 330 -20.92 10.04 -9.26
N HIS A 331 -21.19 11.13 -9.95
CA HIS A 331 -22.31 11.27 -10.87
C HIS A 331 -21.83 10.88 -12.28
N TYR A 332 -22.58 10.03 -12.96
CA TYR A 332 -22.33 9.55 -14.32
C TYR A 332 -23.43 10.11 -15.22
N PHE A 333 -23.04 10.66 -16.36
CA PHE A 333 -23.93 11.23 -17.35
C PHE A 333 -24.03 10.29 -18.58
N PRO A 334 -25.14 10.32 -19.33
CA PRO A 334 -25.34 9.46 -20.51
C PRO A 334 -24.28 9.61 -21.61
N ASP A 335 -23.65 10.78 -21.70
CA ASP A 335 -22.56 11.10 -22.63
C ASP A 335 -21.20 10.48 -22.21
N GLY A 336 -21.16 9.79 -21.07
CA GLY A 336 -19.95 9.20 -20.51
C GLY A 336 -19.15 10.15 -19.61
N PHE A 337 -19.55 11.42 -19.49
CA PHE A 337 -18.95 12.34 -18.54
C PHE A 337 -19.23 11.86 -17.10
N LYS A 338 -18.30 12.14 -16.19
CA LYS A 338 -18.45 11.79 -14.78
C LYS A 338 -18.03 12.96 -13.88
N MET A 339 -18.87 13.35 -12.95
CA MET A 339 -18.53 14.27 -11.87
C MET A 339 -18.26 13.48 -10.60
N GLN A 340 -16.98 13.30 -10.30
CA GLN A 340 -16.54 12.67 -9.05
C GLN A 340 -16.11 13.75 -8.07
N GLY A 341 -16.50 13.65 -6.80
CA GLY A 341 -16.16 14.66 -5.81
C GLY A 341 -16.99 14.64 -4.55
N ILE A 342 -16.97 15.75 -3.80
CA ILE A 342 -17.69 15.89 -2.53
C ILE A 342 -19.05 16.54 -2.76
N TRP A 343 -20.05 15.95 -2.13
CA TRP A 343 -21.44 16.39 -2.11
C TRP A 343 -21.80 16.84 -0.69
N GLU A 344 -22.48 17.96 -0.55
CA GLU A 344 -23.06 18.39 0.73
C GLU A 344 -24.50 18.82 0.52
N ASN A 345 -25.39 18.29 1.35
CA ASN A 345 -26.83 18.60 1.33
C ASN A 345 -27.48 18.49 -0.05
N GLY A 346 -27.07 17.50 -0.85
CA GLY A 346 -27.59 17.26 -2.19
C GLY A 346 -26.83 17.96 -3.32
N THR A 347 -25.92 18.88 -3.00
CA THR A 347 -25.20 19.73 -3.97
C THR A 347 -23.76 19.28 -4.14
N PHE A 348 -23.26 19.32 -5.37
CA PHE A 348 -21.85 19.09 -5.65
C PHE A 348 -21.02 20.31 -5.24
N ILE A 349 -20.08 20.11 -4.33
CA ILE A 349 -19.29 21.21 -3.75
C ILE A 349 -17.97 21.39 -4.47
N LYS A 350 -17.31 20.27 -4.80
CA LYS A 350 -16.02 20.30 -5.46
C LYS A 350 -15.78 19.01 -6.20
N PHE A 351 -15.15 19.14 -7.37
CA PHE A 351 -14.54 18.00 -8.03
C PHE A 351 -13.52 17.37 -7.09
N SER A 352 -13.51 16.04 -7.08
CA SER A 352 -12.28 15.32 -6.90
C SER A 352 -11.38 15.88 -7.98
N THR A 353 -10.36 16.59 -7.54
CA THR A 353 -9.29 16.94 -8.46
C THR A 353 -8.85 15.62 -9.11
N HIS A 354 -8.46 15.66 -10.38
CA HIS A 354 -7.80 14.60 -11.16
C HIS A 354 -8.73 13.82 -12.11
N PHE A 355 -8.79 14.34 -13.34
CA PHE A 355 -9.14 13.61 -14.57
C PHE A 355 -7.87 13.08 -15.24
#